data_AF-A0A3L7Y8W6-F1
#
_entry.id   AF-A0A3L7Y8W6-F1
#
_cell.length_a   1.000
_cell.length_b   1.000
_cell.length_c   1.000
_cell.angle_alpha   90.00
_cell.angle_beta   90.00
_cell.angle_gamma   90.00
#
_symmetry.space_group_name_H-M   'P 1'
#
loop_
_entity.id
_entity.type
_entity.pdbx_description
1 polymer ?
#
loop_
_entity_poly.entity_id
_entity_poly.type
_entity_poly.pdbx_seq_one_letter_code
_entity_poly.pdbx_strand_id
1 'polypeptide(L)' 'GIHPITPIMLGDAKLATQMAAMLLEHGVYVVGFAYPVVPQGKARIRVQVSAAHSRADLEQAVSAFSAVKQTLGI' A
#
# COMPACT_ATOMS: atom_id res chain seq x y z
N GLY A 1 -5.32 -2.35 19.09
CA GLY A 1 -4.63 -1.19 19.69
C GLY A 1 -4.36 -0.15 18.63
N ILE A 2 -4.07 1.09 19.01
CA ILE A 2 -3.60 2.12 18.09
C ILE A 2 -2.15 1.76 17.72
N HIS A 3 -1.91 1.43 16.46
CA HIS A 3 -0.57 1.09 15.95
C HIS A 3 -0.31 1.92 14.69
N PRO A 4 0.90 2.46 14.49
CA PRO A 4 1.25 3.25 13.29
C PRO A 4 1.30 2.44 11.98
N ILE A 5 0.95 1.14 12.03
CA ILE A 5 0.92 0.26 10.86
C ILE A 5 -0.53 0.18 10.41
N THR A 6 -0.77 0.56 9.16
CA THR A 6 -2.06 0.41 8.49
C THR A 6 -1.90 -0.58 7.36
N PRO A 7 -2.39 -1.83 7.50
CA PRO A 7 -2.34 -2.81 6.42
C PRO A 7 -3.44 -2.53 5.39
N ILE A 8 -3.09 -2.53 4.11
CA ILE A 8 -4.02 -2.47 2.98
C ILE A 8 -4.10 -3.88 2.40
N MET A 9 -5.22 -4.55 2.65
CA MET A 9 -5.42 -5.95 2.30
C MET A 9 -5.75 -6.09 0.82
N LEU A 10 -4.99 -6.94 0.11
CA LEU A 10 -5.19 -7.20 -1.33
C LEU A 10 -5.47 -8.68 -1.61
N GLY A 11 -5.06 -9.58 -0.72
CA GLY A 11 -5.31 -11.01 -0.80
C GLY A 11 -4.43 -11.76 -1.81
N ASP A 12 -4.11 -11.13 -2.94
CA ASP A 12 -3.29 -11.70 -4.00
C ASP A 12 -1.87 -11.10 -4.06
N ALA A 13 -0.87 -11.96 -4.27
CA ALA A 13 0.54 -11.57 -4.27
C ALA A 13 0.92 -10.75 -5.51
N LYS A 14 0.35 -11.09 -6.68
CA LYS A 14 0.62 -10.36 -7.93
C LYS A 14 0.01 -8.97 -7.86
N LEU A 15 -1.22 -8.86 -7.37
CA LEU A 15 -1.89 -7.59 -7.14
C LEU A 15 -1.11 -6.69 -6.17
N ALA A 16 -0.58 -7.25 -5.09
CA ALA A 16 0.25 -6.49 -4.14
C ALA A 16 1.53 -5.95 -4.76
N THR A 17 2.22 -6.75 -5.57
CA THR A 17 3.44 -6.32 -6.29
C THR A 17 3.12 -5.26 -7.34
N GLN A 18 2.04 -5.44 -8.12
CA GLN A 18 1.62 -4.48 -9.15
C GLN A 18 1.23 -3.15 -8.54
N MET A 19 0.43 -3.16 -7.49
CA MET A 19 0.03 -1.95 -6.78
C MET A 19 1.25 -1.20 -6.22
N ALA A 20 2.21 -1.90 -5.61
CA ALA A 20 3.44 -1.29 -5.09
C ALA A 20 4.29 -0.65 -6.21
N ALA A 21 4.44 -1.33 -7.35
CA ALA A 21 5.17 -0.78 -8.51
C ALA A 21 4.51 0.49 -9.06
N MET A 22 3.19 0.48 -9.25
CA MET A 22 2.45 1.65 -9.74
C MET A 22 2.44 2.81 -8.76
N LEU A 23 2.38 2.54 -7.45
CA LEU A 23 2.48 3.58 -6.42
C LEU A 23 3.84 4.26 -6.44
N LEU A 24 4.92 3.51 -6.69
CA LEU A 24 6.25 4.08 -6.85
C LEU A 24 6.31 5.05 -8.04
N GLU A 25 5.64 4.74 -9.15
CA GLU A 25 5.52 5.65 -10.30
C GLU A 25 4.75 6.94 -9.95
N HIS A 26 3.86 6.89 -8.95
CA HIS A 26 3.15 8.06 -8.40
C HIS A 26 3.93 8.77 -7.29
N GLY A 27 5.20 8.41 -7.08
CA GLY A 27 6.07 9.00 -6.06
C GLY A 27 5.82 8.47 -4.64
N VAL A 28 5.05 7.39 -4.48
CA VAL A 28 4.72 6.79 -3.18
C VAL A 28 5.38 5.44 -3.05
N TYR A 29 6.50 5.39 -2.31
CA TYR A 29 7.21 4.14 -2.08
C TYR A 29 6.53 3.30 -0.99
N VAL A 30 6.07 2.10 -1.36
CA VAL A 30 5.51 1.12 -0.44
C VAL A 30 6.00 -0.29 -0.75
N VAL A 31 5.83 -1.20 0.21
CA VAL A 31 6.23 -2.59 0.08
C VAL A 31 5.01 -3.50 0.25
N GLY A 32 4.78 -4.35 -0.76
CA GLY A 32 3.84 -5.46 -0.69
C GLY A 32 4.43 -6.65 0.07
N PHE A 33 3.65 -7.24 0.96
CA PHE A 33 3.97 -8.46 1.66
C PHE A 33 3.12 -9.60 1.12
N ALA A 34 3.77 -10.70 0.75
CA ALA A 34 3.16 -11.95 0.30
C ALA A 34 3.83 -13.14 1.01
N TYR A 35 3.40 -14.36 0.69
CA TYR A 35 4.05 -15.58 1.16
C TYR A 35 5.55 -15.59 0.80
N PRO A 36 6.46 -16.05 1.69
CA PRO A 36 6.22 -16.68 3.00
C PRO A 36 6.07 -15.71 4.18
N VAL A 37 6.19 -14.39 3.95
CA VAL A 37 6.17 -13.38 5.02
C VAL A 37 4.78 -13.24 5.64
N VAL A 38 3.74 -13.48 4.86
CA VAL A 38 2.34 -13.57 5.31
C VAL A 38 1.69 -14.85 4.77
N PRO A 39 0.64 -15.38 5.42
CA PRO A 39 -0.07 -16.55 4.90
C PRO A 39 -0.56 -16.34 3.46
N GLN A 40 -0.68 -17.44 2.71
CA GLN A 40 -1.28 -17.41 1.37
C GLN A 40 -2.71 -16.83 1.43
N GLY A 41 -3.10 -16.09 0.39
CA GLY A 41 -4.40 -15.40 0.35
C GLY A 41 -4.50 -14.17 1.29
N LYS A 42 -3.41 -13.77 1.96
CA LYS A 42 -3.37 -12.62 2.88
C LYS A 42 -2.33 -11.57 2.47
N ALA A 43 -2.01 -11.51 1.17
CA ALA A 43 -1.11 -10.48 0.65
C ALA A 43 -1.65 -9.07 0.94
N ARG A 44 -0.76 -8.14 1.25
CA ARG A 44 -1.11 -6.78 1.70
C ARG A 44 0.02 -5.80 1.51
N ILE A 45 -0.30 -4.53 1.33
CA ILE A 45 0.67 -3.44 1.47
C ILE A 45 0.70 -3.02 2.94
N ARG A 46 1.88 -2.82 3.51
CA ARG A 46 2.04 -2.30 4.87
C ARG A 46 2.41 -0.82 4.80
N VAL A 47 1.49 0.05 5.18
CA VAL A 47 1.78 1.49 5.33
C VAL A 47 2.19 1.76 6.77
N GLN A 48 3.18 2.63 6.96
CA GLN A 48 3.68 3.05 8.26
C GLN A 48 3.64 4.56 8.35
N VAL A 49 2.68 5.08 9.09
CA VAL A 49 2.55 6.52 9.29
C VAL A 49 3.45 6.94 10.45
N SER A 50 4.21 8.00 10.22
CA SER A 50 5.11 8.60 11.22
C SER A 50 4.80 10.08 11.37
N ALA A 51 5.17 10.66 12.51
CA ALA A 51 5.03 12.10 12.78
C ALA A 51 5.82 13.00 11.82
N ALA A 52 6.76 12.43 11.04
CA ALA A 52 7.49 13.17 10.02
C ALA A 52 6.67 13.43 8.74
N HIS A 53 5.57 12.71 8.52
CA HIS A 53 4.70 12.96 7.38
C HIS A 53 3.86 14.21 7.61
N SER A 54 3.92 15.15 6.69
CA SER A 54 3.04 16.30 6.65
C SER A 54 1.63 15.90 6.19
N ARG A 55 0.66 16.80 6.39
CA ARG A 55 -0.69 16.62 5.85
C ARG A 55 -0.69 16.44 4.33
N ALA A 56 0.15 17.19 3.63
CA ALA A 56 0.28 17.12 2.19
C ALA A 56 0.82 15.75 1.73
N ASP A 57 1.80 15.18 2.43
CA ASP A 57 2.32 13.83 2.13
C ASP A 57 1.22 12.76 2.24
N LEU A 58 0.38 12.88 3.28
CA LEU A 58 -0.74 11.96 3.50
C LEU A 58 -1.82 12.09 2.41
N GLU A 59 -2.14 13.32 2.01
CA GLU A 59 -3.11 13.58 0.94
C GLU A 59 -2.59 13.08 -0.42
N GLN A 60 -1.32 13.31 -0.73
CA GLN A 60 -0.67 12.75 -1.92
C GLN A 60 -0.73 11.22 -1.91
N ALA A 61 -0.38 10.58 -0.79
CA ALA A 61 -0.43 9.13 -0.66
C ALA A 61 -1.85 8.61 -0.92
N VAL A 62 -2.87 9.17 -0.26
CA VAL A 62 -4.27 8.77 -0.45
C VAL A 62 -4.73 8.95 -1.90
N SER A 63 -4.34 10.05 -2.55
CA SER A 63 -4.65 10.29 -3.96
C SER A 63 -4.00 9.26 -4.88
N ALA A 64 -2.72 8.95 -4.66
CA ALA A 64 -1.99 7.92 -5.42
C ALA A 64 -2.62 6.54 -5.25
N PHE A 65 -2.93 6.14 -4.00
CA PHE A 65 -3.66 4.90 -3.72
C PHE A 65 -5.00 4.83 -4.44
N SER A 66 -5.76 5.92 -4.46
CA SER A 66 -7.06 5.98 -5.15
C SER A 66 -6.92 5.86 -6.67
N ALA A 67 -5.94 6.53 -7.27
CA ALA A 67 -5.68 6.45 -8.71
C ALA A 67 -5.24 5.04 -9.13
N VAL A 68 -4.27 4.46 -8.43
CA VAL A 68 -3.78 3.11 -8.72
C VAL A 68 -4.88 2.06 -8.50
N LYS A 69 -5.71 2.22 -7.47
CA LYS A 69 -6.88 1.36 -7.23
C LYS A 69 -7.81 1.33 -8.44
N GLN A 70 -8.15 2.49 -9.00
CA GLN A 70 -9.01 2.59 -10.18
C GLN A 70 -8.39 1.90 -11.41
N THR A 71 -7.09 2.11 -11.64
CA THR A 71 -6.38 1.47 -12.76
C THR A 71 -6.33 -0.05 -12.65
N LEU A 72 -6.22 -0.58 -11.43
CA LEU A 72 -6.21 -2.03 -11.17
C LEU A 72 -7.61 -2.65 -11.14
N GLY A 73 -8.68 -1.85 -11.19
CA GLY A 73 -10.07 -2.34 -11.24
C GLY A 73 -10.54 -2.99 -9.94
N ILE A 74 -10.03 -2.55 -8.78
CA ILE A 74 -10.37 -3.04 -7.44
C ILE A 74 -11.05 -1.96 -6.59
#